data_AF-A0A257AL85-F1
#
_entry.id   AF-A0A257AL85-F1
#
_cell.length_a   1.000
_cell.length_b   1.000
_cell.length_c   1.000
_cell.angle_alpha   90.00
_cell.angle_beta   90.00
_cell.angle_gamma   90.00
#
_symmetry.space_group_name_H-M   'P 1'
#
loop_
_entity.id
_entity.type
_entity.pdbx_description
1 polymer ?
#
loop_
_entity_poly.entity_id
_entity_poly.type
_entity_poly.pdbx_seq_one_letter_code
_entity_poly.pdbx_strand_id
1 'polypeptide(L)'
;MNGMKISGTAASMRWGTIFLHGCLLVSTNLEILAKVLKPPPQKFQHKAVKSVRKRVTNISEYLGRKVSMEEVKSFIINGFSEWFSIEFETGTLTQYEKELSKSLYSTKYSRDEWNIG
;
A
#
# COMPACT_ATOMS: atom_id res chain seq x y z
N MET A 1 8.11 -12.60 -5.88
CA MET A 1 7.71 -13.97 -6.27
C MET A 1 8.19 -14.21 -7.70
N ASN A 2 9.17 -15.11 -7.93
CA ASN A 2 9.80 -15.32 -9.26
C ASN A 2 10.24 -14.03 -9.96
N GLY A 3 10.85 -13.09 -9.23
CA GLY A 3 11.26 -11.77 -9.74
C GLY A 3 10.12 -10.76 -9.96
N MET A 4 8.85 -11.17 -9.85
CA MET A 4 7.68 -10.30 -9.96
C MET A 4 7.35 -9.62 -8.63
N LYS A 5 6.86 -8.37 -8.75
CA LYS A 5 6.45 -7.51 -7.63
C LYS A 5 4.99 -7.79 -7.27
N ILE A 6 4.73 -8.06 -6.00
CA ILE A 6 3.37 -8.27 -5.46
C ILE A 6 2.96 -7.19 -4.46
N SER A 7 3.87 -6.30 -4.11
CA SER A 7 3.66 -5.30 -3.07
C SER A 7 4.44 -4.03 -3.36
N GLY A 8 3.92 -2.90 -2.89
CA GLY A 8 4.61 -1.62 -2.88
C GLY A 8 4.46 -0.98 -1.51
N THR A 9 5.56 -0.47 -0.95
CA THR A 9 5.57 0.21 0.35
C THR A 9 6.09 1.62 0.20
N ALA A 10 5.62 2.50 1.08
CA ALA A 10 6.12 3.84 1.25
C ALA A 10 6.12 4.19 2.74
N ALA A 11 7.01 5.09 3.14
CA ALA A 11 7.13 5.50 4.54
C ALA A 11 7.36 7.01 4.65
N SER A 12 6.93 7.57 5.76
CA SER A 12 7.24 8.95 6.16
C SER A 12 7.68 8.98 7.62
N MET A 13 8.63 9.85 7.93
CA MET A 13 9.16 10.04 9.27
C MET A 13 8.98 11.50 9.68
N ARG A 14 8.16 11.75 10.71
CA ARG A 14 7.88 13.10 11.24
C ARG A 14 7.55 13.03 12.72
N TRP A 15 7.94 14.06 13.48
CA TRP A 15 7.60 14.21 14.90
C TRP A 15 7.96 13.00 15.78
N GLY A 16 9.10 12.36 15.49
CA GLY A 16 9.51 11.14 16.21
C GLY A 16 8.74 9.86 15.83
N THR A 17 7.83 9.94 14.87
CA THR A 17 6.99 8.81 14.43
C THR A 17 7.37 8.35 13.03
N ILE A 18 7.33 7.02 12.81
CA ILE A 18 7.42 6.40 11.50
C ILE A 18 6.03 5.94 11.08
N PHE A 19 5.53 6.46 9.96
CA PHE A 19 4.33 5.95 9.31
C PHE A 19 4.74 5.13 8.09
N LEU A 20 4.65 3.80 8.21
CA LEU A 20 4.88 2.84 7.14
C LEU A 20 3.53 2.34 6.63
N HIS A 21 3.30 2.43 5.32
CA HIS A 21 2.12 1.86 4.69
C HIS A 21 2.49 1.12 3.39
N GLY A 22 1.62 0.22 2.96
CA GLY A 22 1.85 -0.56 1.76
C GLY A 22 0.58 -1.05 1.10
N CYS A 23 0.74 -1.53 -0.12
CA CYS A 23 -0.28 -2.17 -0.92
C CYS A 23 0.20 -3.59 -1.29
N LEU A 24 -0.70 -4.56 -1.19
CA LEU A 24 -0.51 -5.93 -1.67
C LEU A 24 -1.45 -6.20 -2.84
N LEU A 25 -0.92 -6.78 -3.92
CA LEU A 25 -1.70 -7.23 -5.07
C LEU A 25 -2.24 -8.64 -4.77
N VAL A 26 -3.42 -8.70 -4.17
CA VAL A 26 -4.04 -9.98 -3.75
C VAL A 26 -4.70 -10.68 -4.93
N SER A 27 -5.68 -10.01 -5.57
CA SER A 27 -6.34 -10.43 -6.81
C SER A 27 -6.78 -9.20 -7.64
N THR A 28 -5.86 -8.25 -7.81
CA THR A 28 -6.09 -6.97 -8.49
C THR A 28 -6.26 -7.18 -10.00
N ASN A 29 -7.13 -6.39 -10.64
CA ASN A 29 -7.21 -6.34 -12.10
C ASN A 29 -5.95 -5.65 -12.66
N LEU A 30 -4.96 -6.44 -13.08
CA LEU A 30 -3.68 -5.95 -13.58
C LEU A 30 -3.81 -5.26 -14.96
N GLU A 31 -4.87 -5.54 -15.72
CA GLU A 31 -5.13 -4.88 -17.00
C GLU A 31 -5.53 -3.42 -16.79
N ILE A 32 -6.45 -3.15 -15.86
CA ILE A 32 -6.85 -1.79 -15.47
C ILE A 32 -5.64 -1.04 -14.90
N LEU A 33 -4.88 -1.69 -14.01
CA LEU A 33 -3.67 -1.11 -13.43
C LEU A 33 -2.69 -0.64 -14.52
N ALA A 34 -2.45 -1.49 -15.53
CA ALA A 34 -1.56 -1.16 -16.64
C ALA A 34 -2.09 -0.04 -17.54
N LYS A 35 -3.42 0.05 -17.73
CA LYS A 35 -4.06 1.09 -18.55
C LYS A 35 -4.04 2.47 -17.90
N VAL A 36 -4.25 2.53 -16.58
CA VAL A 36 -4.38 3.80 -15.84
C VAL A 36 -3.01 4.39 -15.50
N LEU A 37 -2.03 3.54 -15.19
CA LEU A 37 -0.67 4.02 -14.92
C LEU A 37 0.05 4.35 -16.23
N LYS A 38 0.22 5.63 -16.52
CA LYS A 38 1.08 6.14 -17.60
C LYS A 38 2.48 6.44 -17.05
N PRO A 39 3.45 5.50 -17.06
CA PRO A 39 4.80 5.82 -16.66
C PRO A 39 5.36 6.89 -17.62
N PRO A 40 5.91 8.01 -17.13
CA PRO A 40 6.43 9.04 -18.00
C PRO A 40 7.53 8.46 -18.90
N PRO A 41 7.49 8.72 -20.23
CA PRO A 41 8.61 8.42 -21.08
C PRO A 41 9.78 9.33 -20.65
N GLN A 42 10.92 8.75 -20.30
CA GLN A 42 12.20 9.40 -19.94
C GLN A 42 12.34 9.93 -18.49
N LYS A 43 12.83 9.06 -17.59
CA LYS A 43 13.86 9.39 -16.58
C LYS A 43 14.79 8.19 -16.39
N PHE A 44 15.51 7.84 -17.46
CA PHE A 44 16.55 6.79 -17.46
C PHE A 44 17.97 7.38 -17.37
N GLN A 45 18.12 8.64 -16.98
CA GLN A 45 19.43 9.28 -16.85
C GLN A 45 19.52 9.97 -15.49
N HIS A 46 20.22 9.31 -14.59
CA HIS A 46 20.76 9.82 -13.32
C HIS A 46 19.80 9.94 -12.11
N LYS A 47 20.15 9.15 -11.08
CA LYS A 47 19.93 9.35 -9.62
C LYS A 47 18.63 8.91 -8.93
N ALA A 48 17.80 8.05 -9.50
CA ALA A 48 16.82 7.31 -8.70
C ALA A 48 17.12 5.81 -8.82
N VAL A 49 17.19 5.12 -7.69
CA VAL A 49 17.35 3.65 -7.58
C VAL A 49 16.61 3.00 -8.74
N LYS A 50 17.32 2.18 -9.52
CA LYS A 50 16.77 1.37 -10.61
C LYS A 50 15.57 0.60 -10.05
N SER A 51 14.38 1.22 -10.07
CA SER A 51 13.11 0.52 -9.96
C SER A 51 13.02 -0.20 -11.29
N VAL A 52 13.77 -1.30 -11.35
CA VAL A 52 13.69 -2.31 -12.40
C VAL A 52 12.20 -2.47 -12.64
N ARG A 53 11.78 -2.30 -13.89
CA ARG A 53 10.42 -2.58 -14.37
C ARG A 53 10.10 -4.06 -14.08
N LYS A 54 9.91 -4.41 -12.81
CA LYS A 54 9.53 -5.73 -12.37
C LYS A 54 8.07 -5.86 -12.74
N ARG A 55 7.76 -6.85 -13.58
CA ARG A 55 6.38 -7.23 -13.86
C ARG A 55 5.68 -7.46 -12.52
N VAL A 56 4.44 -7.01 -12.41
CA VAL A 56 3.62 -7.27 -11.24
C VAL A 56 2.83 -8.56 -11.42
N THR A 57 2.47 -9.21 -10.33
CA THR A 57 1.56 -10.38 -10.32
C THR A 57 0.69 -10.33 -9.07
N ASN A 58 -0.40 -11.09 -9.07
CA ASN A 58 -1.24 -11.27 -7.90
C ASN A 58 -0.75 -12.44 -7.02
N ILE A 59 -0.98 -12.33 -5.72
CA ILE A 59 -0.75 -13.42 -4.77
C ILE A 59 -1.64 -14.62 -5.12
N SER A 60 -2.90 -14.41 -5.51
CA SER A 60 -3.82 -15.48 -5.89
C SER A 60 -3.35 -16.27 -7.11
N GLU A 61 -2.77 -15.59 -8.10
CA GLU A 61 -2.20 -16.22 -9.29
C GLU A 61 -0.98 -17.06 -8.93
N TYR A 62 -0.08 -16.50 -8.11
CA TYR A 62 1.12 -17.19 -7.68
C TYR A 62 0.82 -18.45 -6.84
N LEU A 63 -0.19 -18.39 -5.98
CA LEU A 63 -0.61 -19.53 -5.15
C LEU A 63 -1.52 -20.52 -5.89
N GLY A 64 -1.99 -20.21 -7.11
CA GLY A 64 -2.89 -21.06 -7.86
C GLY A 64 -4.28 -21.24 -7.21
N ARG A 65 -4.67 -20.35 -6.29
CA ARG A 65 -5.96 -20.42 -5.58
C ARG A 65 -6.50 -19.04 -5.26
N LYS A 66 -7.80 -18.98 -4.95
CA LYS A 66 -8.41 -17.77 -4.39
C LYS A 66 -7.85 -17.51 -3.00
N VAL A 67 -7.60 -16.24 -2.73
CA VAL A 67 -7.12 -15.73 -1.44
C VAL A 67 -8.11 -14.67 -0.99
N SER A 68 -8.65 -14.80 0.22
CA SER A 68 -9.61 -13.83 0.74
C SER A 68 -8.91 -12.64 1.41
N MET A 69 -9.59 -11.50 1.49
CA MET A 69 -9.03 -10.35 2.22
C MET A 69 -8.88 -10.62 3.72
N GLU A 70 -9.78 -11.42 4.31
CA GLU A 70 -9.68 -11.80 5.73
C GLU A 70 -8.46 -12.68 5.99
N GLU A 71 -8.16 -13.61 5.08
CA GLU A 71 -6.94 -14.41 5.15
C GLU A 71 -5.69 -13.54 5.09
N VAL A 72 -5.66 -12.53 4.20
CA VAL A 72 -4.53 -11.59 4.12
C VAL A 72 -4.39 -10.77 5.40
N LYS A 73 -5.51 -10.26 5.94
CA LYS A 73 -5.50 -9.49 7.20
C LYS A 73 -4.99 -10.34 8.36
N SER A 74 -5.47 -11.59 8.49
CA SER A 74 -5.04 -12.47 9.58
C SER A 74 -3.56 -12.82 9.47
N PHE A 75 -3.04 -13.09 8.27
CA PHE A 75 -1.60 -13.32 8.09
C PHE A 75 -0.75 -12.11 8.43
N ILE A 76 -1.20 -10.90 8.09
CA ILE A 76 -0.48 -9.67 8.47
C ILE A 76 -0.47 -9.53 9.99
N ILE A 77 -1.63 -9.62 10.64
CA ILE A 77 -1.73 -9.50 12.10
C ILE A 77 -0.84 -10.54 12.78
N ASN A 78 -0.96 -11.81 12.41
CA ASN A 78 -0.17 -12.89 12.99
C ASN A 78 1.34 -12.71 12.77
N GLY A 79 1.75 -12.32 11.55
CA GLY A 79 3.16 -12.08 11.26
C GLY A 79 3.76 -10.93 12.07
N PHE A 80 2.98 -9.86 12.31
CA PHE A 80 3.38 -8.77 13.19
C PHE A 80 3.37 -9.17 14.66
N SER A 81 2.36 -9.92 15.12
CA SER A 81 2.26 -10.44 16.49
C SER A 81 3.47 -11.29 16.83
N GLU A 82 3.85 -12.22 15.94
CA GLU A 82 5.00 -13.10 16.11
C GLU A 82 6.31 -12.29 16.13
N TRP A 83 6.50 -11.41 15.15
CA TRP A 83 7.72 -10.61 15.03
C TRP A 83 7.97 -9.72 16.25
N PHE A 84 6.92 -9.11 16.79
CA PHE A 84 7.03 -8.22 17.95
C PHE A 84 6.82 -8.94 19.29
N SER A 85 6.41 -10.21 19.27
CA SER A 85 6.03 -10.98 20.46
C SER A 85 4.95 -10.27 21.29
N ILE A 86 3.90 -9.78 20.61
CA ILE A 86 2.75 -9.08 21.20
C ILE A 86 1.44 -9.63 20.66
N GLU A 87 0.36 -9.39 21.39
CA GLU A 87 -1.00 -9.62 20.90
C GLU A 87 -1.63 -8.27 20.50
N PHE A 88 -2.21 -8.22 19.29
CA PHE A 88 -2.95 -7.04 18.85
C PHE A 88 -4.42 -7.15 19.25
N GLU A 89 -4.94 -6.07 19.81
CA GLU A 89 -6.37 -5.91 20.06
C GLU A 89 -7.01 -5.07 18.95
N THR A 90 -8.23 -5.44 18.55
CA THR A 90 -8.97 -4.67 17.55
C THR A 90 -9.51 -3.39 18.18
N GLY A 91 -8.92 -2.26 17.81
CA GLY A 91 -9.41 -0.93 18.17
C GLY A 91 -10.44 -0.37 17.17
N THR A 92 -11.14 0.68 17.59
CA THR A 92 -11.93 1.53 16.69
C THR A 92 -11.41 2.95 16.73
N LEU A 93 -11.63 3.72 15.65
CA LEU A 93 -11.24 5.12 15.63
C LEU A 93 -11.97 5.89 16.75
N THR A 94 -11.20 6.64 17.52
CA THR A 94 -11.69 7.61 18.50
C THR A 94 -12.51 8.70 17.81
N GLN A 95 -13.30 9.44 18.59
CA GLN A 95 -14.07 10.57 18.05
C GLN A 95 -13.15 11.62 17.42
N TYR A 96 -12.04 11.94 18.08
CA TYR A 96 -11.03 12.86 17.58
C TYR A 96 -10.47 12.41 16.22
N GLU A 97 -10.07 11.15 16.07
CA GLU A 97 -9.54 10.63 14.80
C GLU A 97 -10.56 10.67 13.67
N LYS A 98 -11.84 10.37 13.97
CA LYS A 98 -12.95 10.45 13.01
C LYS A 98 -13.16 11.89 12.53
N GLU A 99 -13.17 12.85 13.44
CA GLU A 99 -13.34 14.27 13.13
C GLU A 99 -12.14 14.82 12.34
N LEU A 100 -10.93 14.48 12.76
CA LEU A 100 -9.70 14.86 12.06
C LEU A 100 -9.67 14.27 10.64
N SER A 101 -10.05 13.01 10.47
CA SER A 101 -10.15 12.35 9.16
C SER A 101 -11.13 13.09 8.23
N LYS A 102 -12.33 13.43 8.73
CA LYS A 102 -13.34 14.19 7.98
C LYS A 102 -12.85 15.59 7.61
N SER A 103 -12.21 16.29 8.54
CA SER A 103 -11.64 17.61 8.31
C SER A 103 -10.53 17.58 7.26
N LEU A 104 -9.59 16.63 7.35
CA LEU A 104 -8.53 16.45 6.36
C LEU A 104 -9.07 16.05 4.99
N TYR A 105 -10.14 15.26 4.94
CA TYR A 105 -10.81 14.96 3.68
C TYR A 105 -11.30 16.24 3.01
N SER A 106 -12.14 17.05 3.69
CA SER A 106 -12.77 18.23 3.09
C SER A 106 -11.82 19.40 2.82
N THR A 107 -10.78 19.55 3.64
CA THR A 107 -9.84 20.68 3.54
C THR A 107 -8.64 20.37 2.66
N LYS A 108 -8.39 19.10 2.34
CA LYS A 108 -7.14 18.69 1.68
C LYS A 108 -7.33 17.54 0.70
N TYR A 109 -7.61 16.32 1.17
CA TYR A 109 -7.51 15.12 0.32
C TYR A 109 -8.57 15.05 -0.80
N SER A 110 -9.68 15.78 -0.68
CA SER A 110 -10.70 15.89 -1.74
C SER A 110 -10.47 17.04 -2.71
N ARG A 111 -9.41 17.84 -2.53
CA ARG A 111 -9.18 19.07 -3.30
C ARG A 111 -8.22 18.86 -4.46
N ASP A 112 -8.48 19.53 -5.58
CA ASP A 112 -7.64 19.40 -6.77
C ASP A 112 -6.25 20.02 -6.56
N GLU A 113 -6.15 21.11 -5.80
CA GLU A 113 -4.86 21.73 -5.44
C GLU A 113 -3.96 20.77 -4.65
N TRP A 114 -4.54 19.79 -3.95
CA TRP A 114 -3.78 18.73 -3.31
C TRP A 114 -3.48 17.56 -4.26
N ASN A 115 -4.48 17.12 -5.02
CA ASN A 115 -4.38 15.90 -5.83
C ASN A 115 -3.58 16.08 -7.13
N ILE A 116 -3.61 17.28 -7.71
CA ILE A 116 -3.00 17.60 -9.00
C ILE A 116 -1.79 18.54 -8.84
N GLY A 117 -1.80 19.39 -7.80
CA GLY A 117 -0.77 20.39 -7.52
C GLY A 117 -1.11 21.75 -8.10
#